data_AF-A0A6M4MDH8-F1
#
_entry.id   AF-A0A6M4MDH8-F1
#
_cell.length_a   1.000
_cell.length_b   1.000
_cell.length_c   1.000
_cell.angle_alpha   90.00
_cell.angle_beta   90.00
_cell.angle_gamma   90.00
#
_symmetry.space_group_name_H-M   'P 1'
#
loop_
_entity.id
_entity.type
_entity.pdbx_description
1 polymer ?
#
loop_
_entity_poly.entity_id
_entity_poly.type
_entity_poly.pdbx_seq_one_letter_code
_entity_poly.pdbx_strand_id
1 'polypeptide(L)' 'MKVVESELAHTTTDGSAKEWLEDFRKVALKPEAIANAIAYAIEQPEDVNVDELIVQPA' A
#
# COMPACT_ATOMS: atom_id res chain seq x y z
N MET A 1 -7.90 4.47 7.51
CA MET A 1 -7.53 3.05 7.30
C MET A 1 -6.62 3.01 6.09
N LYS A 2 -5.32 2.69 6.23
CA LYS A 2 -4.38 2.59 5.10
C LYS A 2 -4.11 1.11 4.84
N VAL A 3 -4.33 0.64 3.62
CA VAL A 3 -4.18 -0.77 3.24
C VAL A 3 -3.41 -0.86 1.92
N VAL A 4 -2.57 -1.90 1.83
CA VAL A 4 -1.83 -2.29 0.62
C VAL A 4 -2.56 -3.47 -0.01
N GLU A 5 -2.68 -3.49 -1.33
CA GLU A 5 -3.26 -4.63 -2.04
C GLU A 5 -2.50 -5.93 -1.70
N SER A 6 -3.24 -6.99 -1.37
CA SER A 6 -2.68 -8.30 -1.05
C SER A 6 -3.54 -9.43 -1.62
N GLU A 7 -2.96 -10.63 -1.69
CA GLU A 7 -3.60 -11.84 -2.20
C GLU A 7 -4.81 -12.33 -1.38
N LEU A 8 -5.09 -11.73 -0.21
CA LEU A 8 -6.16 -12.14 0.71
C LEU A 8 -7.56 -12.14 0.05
N ALA A 9 -7.80 -11.24 -0.90
CA ALA A 9 -9.08 -11.17 -1.60
C ALA A 9 -9.33 -12.35 -2.54
N HIS A 10 -8.29 -13.05 -3.00
CA HIS A 10 -8.42 -14.15 -3.96
C HIS A 10 -8.89 -15.47 -3.31
N THR A 11 -8.81 -15.60 -2.00
CA THR A 11 -9.25 -16.80 -1.25
C THR A 11 -10.54 -16.60 -0.45
N THR A 12 -11.11 -15.39 -0.46
CA THR A 12 -12.32 -15.06 0.29
C THR A 12 -13.58 -15.57 -0.43
N THR A 13 -14.29 -16.51 0.20
CA THR A 13 -15.49 -17.20 -0.35
C THR A 13 -16.81 -16.66 0.19
N ASP A 14 -16.78 -15.82 1.23
CA ASP A 14 -17.95 -15.13 1.73
C ASP A 14 -18.32 -13.95 0.81
N GLY A 15 -19.58 -13.91 0.34
CA GLY A 15 -20.04 -12.92 -0.65
C GLY A 15 -19.99 -11.48 -0.14
N SER A 16 -20.28 -11.27 1.15
CA SER A 16 -20.29 -9.93 1.75
C SER A 16 -18.88 -9.39 1.99
N ALA A 17 -17.95 -10.26 2.37
CA ALA A 17 -16.53 -9.91 2.51
C ALA A 17 -15.89 -9.60 1.14
N LYS A 18 -16.35 -10.24 0.07
CA LYS A 18 -15.84 -10.04 -1.30
C LYS A 18 -16.22 -8.67 -1.87
N GLU A 19 -17.49 -8.27 -1.73
CA GLU A 19 -17.93 -6.92 -2.10
C GLU A 19 -17.18 -5.83 -1.33
N TRP A 20 -16.97 -6.05 -0.02
CA TRP A 20 -16.21 -5.11 0.79
C TRP A 20 -14.74 -4.99 0.35
N LEU A 21 -14.11 -6.10 -0.05
CA LEU A 21 -12.74 -6.13 -0.59
C LEU A 21 -12.63 -5.47 -1.97
N GLU A 22 -13.64 -5.60 -2.84
CA GLU A 22 -13.67 -4.94 -4.15
C GLU A 22 -13.78 -3.42 -4.02
N ASP A 23 -14.63 -2.93 -3.11
CA ASP A 23 -14.69 -1.50 -2.79
C ASP A 23 -13.41 -1.02 -2.09
N PHE A 24 -12.77 -1.88 -1.28
CA PHE A 24 -11.48 -1.62 -0.65
C PHE A 24 -10.34 -1.43 -1.66
N ARG A 25 -10.34 -2.22 -2.75
CA ARG A 25 -9.32 -2.16 -3.80
C ARG A 25 -9.32 -0.84 -4.56
N LYS A 26 -10.47 -0.17 -4.68
CA LYS A 26 -10.57 1.13 -5.36
C LYS A 26 -9.74 2.22 -4.69
N VAL A 27 -9.41 2.05 -3.42
CA VAL A 27 -8.64 3.01 -2.60
C VAL A 27 -7.33 2.42 -2.08
N ALA A 28 -6.98 1.20 -2.49
CA ALA A 28 -5.79 0.51 -1.99
C ALA A 28 -4.51 1.09 -2.62
N LEU A 29 -3.47 1.23 -1.81
CA LEU A 29 -2.14 1.51 -2.32
C LEU A 29 -1.61 0.27 -3.04
N LYS A 30 -1.12 0.48 -4.26
CA LYS A 30 -0.41 -0.58 -4.98
C LYS A 30 0.93 -0.86 -4.30
N PRO A 31 1.41 -2.12 -4.26
CA PRO A 31 2.70 -2.46 -3.68
C PRO A 31 3.87 -1.65 -4.25
N GLU A 32 3.82 -1.29 -5.53
CA GLU A 32 4.84 -0.49 -6.20
C GLU A 32 4.97 0.91 -5.58
N ALA A 33 3.88 1.48 -5.06
CA ALA A 33 3.93 2.79 -4.39
C ALA A 33 4.77 2.72 -3.10
N ILE A 34 4.70 1.61 -2.36
CA ILE A 34 5.52 1.38 -1.17
C ILE A 34 6.98 1.08 -1.56
N ALA A 35 7.20 0.27 -2.60
CA ALA A 35 8.54 0.00 -3.10
C ALA A 35 9.27 1.29 -3.53
N ASN A 36 8.58 2.18 -4.24
CA ASN A 36 9.12 3.47 -4.66
C ASN A 36 9.40 4.39 -3.46
N ALA A 37 8.54 4.38 -2.44
CA ALA A 37 8.77 5.14 -1.21
C ALA A 37 10.03 4.67 -0.46
N ILE A 38 10.28 3.35 -0.43
CA ILE A 38 11.49 2.78 0.16
C ILE A 38 12.72 3.15 -0.67
N ALA A 39 12.64 3.03 -2.00
CA ALA A 39 13.74 3.43 -2.89
C ALA A 39 14.13 4.90 -2.70
N TYR A 40 13.12 5.78 -2.61
CA TYR A 40 13.33 7.21 -2.32
C TYR A 40 14.09 7.43 -1.01
N ALA A 41 13.75 6.69 0.06
CA ALA A 41 14.45 6.83 1.35
C ALA A 41 15.90 6.31 1.30
N ILE A 42 16.17 5.23 0.55
CA ILE A 42 17.50 4.64 0.40
C ILE A 42 18.44 5.51 -0.45
N GLU A 43 17.90 6.21 -1.45
CA GLU A 43 18.69 7.04 -2.37
C GLU A 43 19.18 8.36 -1.76
N GLN A 44 18.82 8.67 -0.50
CA GLN A 44 19.25 9.89 0.14
C GLN A 44 20.77 9.89 0.42
N PRO A 45 21.43 11.07 0.38
CA PRO A 45 22.85 11.21 0.76
C PRO A 45 23.15 10.69 2.18
N GLU A 46 24.40 10.30 2.45
CA GLU A 46 24.80 9.70 3.74
C GLU A 46 24.58 10.62 4.95
N ASP A 47 24.52 11.94 4.75
CA ASP A 47 24.28 12.94 5.78
C ASP A 47 22.80 13.30 5.97
N VAL A 48 21.90 12.60 5.28
CA VAL A 48 20.45 12.84 5.32
C VAL A 48 19.74 11.65 5.96
N ASN A 49 18.99 11.92 7.03
CA ASN A 49 18.12 10.93 7.68
C ASN A 49 16.66 11.14 7.28
N VAL A 50 15.96 10.05 6.95
CA VAL A 50 14.51 10.06 6.69
C VAL A 50 13.81 9.42 7.89
N ASP A 51 13.23 10.25 8.76
CA ASP A 51 12.53 9.79 9.96
C ASP A 51 11.10 9.29 9.67
N GLU A 52 10.38 9.95 8.76
CA GLU A 52 9.00 9.60 8.43
C GLU A 52 8.69 9.86 6.95
N LEU A 53 7.87 8.97 6.36
CA LEU A 53 7.38 9.12 5.00
C LEU A 53 5.90 8.73 4.92
N ILE A 54 5.06 9.69 4.51
CA ILE A 54 3.61 9.50 4.41
C ILE A 54 3.23 9.15 2.96
N VAL A 55 2.84 7.90 2.73
CA VAL A 55 2.30 7.43 1.44
C VAL A 55 0.76 7.39 1.50
N GLN A 56 0.11 7.88 0.46
CA GLN A 56 -1.36 7.90 0.34
C GLN A 56 -1.80 7.68 -1.12
N PRO A 57 -2.98 7.07 -1.35
CA PRO A 57 -3.59 7.01 -2.68
C PRO A 57 -3.86 8.42 -3.23
N ALA A 58 -3.95 8.53 -4.56
CA ALA A 58 -4.36 9.76 -5.26
C ALA A 58 -5.86 10.01 -5.14
#